data_AF-X6CLA2-F1
#
_entry.id   AF-X6CLA2-F1
#
_cell.length_a   1.000
_cell.length_b   1.000
_cell.length_c   1.000
_cell.angle_alpha   90.00
_cell.angle_beta   90.00
_cell.angle_gamma   90.00
#
_symmetry.space_group_name_H-M   'P 1'
#
loop_
_entity.id
_entity.type
_entity.pdbx_description
1 polymer ?
#
loop_
_entity_poly.entity_id
_entity_poly.type
_entity_poly.pdbx_seq_one_letter_code
_entity_poly.pdbx_strand_id
1 'polypeptide(L)'
;MARCPHLHPIDPAAVTFESEGCRHLIAKHVNERPVDFSILPSVKRLKDFSRTHMIGVAGAAIAYLQMIRDGYVWCDHFENLHMTRKPRTRRSPDFVFSRPGDTDVALTESKATHGSSRKQFKRTVESGYLKQVEPHLGFEISGAVASHGFSMGSWMTSATRAELLIDHTAIPAPAGSDSPPSNPNVIRRGNYLTVLSLMFGPAIAAAARAGTWVPSETQFLAVHWLDRDWLIGLSDFPQAALWIASEDEAGGGFDSRHLRLSNDFALELGVARAFFSSLASPDDRSDPLAELGRMDDALIARARERGGAVFPDGFAVLGKDKTGAPVTILNWDPQLDQFKKEDVKVTGELPEPVLQHSFEAPTWAFEQEREKPKTERLRLTVGRTD
;
A
#
# COMPACT_ATOMS: atom_id res chain seq x y z
N MET A 1 3.04 1.46 9.10
CA MET A 1 1.82 1.62 8.29
C MET A 1 1.51 0.27 7.63
N ALA A 2 0.24 -0.07 7.43
CA ALA A 2 -0.15 -1.21 6.60
C ALA A 2 -0.68 -0.66 5.27
N ARG A 3 -0.50 -1.37 4.16
CA ARG A 3 -0.92 -0.93 2.81
C ARG A 3 -2.36 -1.32 2.46
N CYS A 4 -2.84 -2.40 3.04
CA CYS A 4 -4.18 -2.91 2.83
C CYS A 4 -5.34 -2.05 3.36
N PRO A 5 -5.21 -1.10 4.32
CA PRO A 5 -6.37 -0.35 4.82
C PRO A 5 -6.80 0.82 3.93
N HIS A 6 -6.14 1.04 2.79
CA HIS A 6 -6.47 2.15 1.89
C HIS A 6 -7.64 1.83 0.95
N LEU A 7 -8.28 2.89 0.46
CA LEU A 7 -9.49 2.82 -0.39
C LEU A 7 -9.32 1.87 -1.58
N HIS A 8 -10.42 1.21 -1.96
CA HIS A 8 -10.53 0.48 -3.22
C HIS A 8 -11.38 1.26 -4.25
N PRO A 9 -10.90 1.44 -5.50
CA PRO A 9 -9.54 1.18 -5.96
C PRO A 9 -8.54 2.17 -5.32
N ILE A 10 -7.29 1.74 -5.15
CA ILE A 10 -6.23 2.60 -4.63
C ILE A 10 -5.95 3.71 -5.64
N ASP A 11 -6.35 4.94 -5.30
CA ASP A 11 -5.96 6.15 -6.02
C ASP A 11 -4.65 6.68 -5.42
N PRO A 12 -3.52 6.63 -6.16
CA PRO A 12 -2.23 7.12 -5.67
C PRO A 12 -2.26 8.59 -5.27
N ALA A 13 -3.06 9.42 -5.96
CA ALA A 13 -3.18 10.84 -5.65
C ALA A 13 -3.87 11.07 -4.30
N ALA A 14 -4.80 10.18 -3.91
CA ALA A 14 -5.50 10.24 -2.63
C ALA A 14 -4.75 9.51 -1.51
N VAL A 15 -4.07 8.39 -1.80
CA VAL A 15 -3.42 7.54 -0.80
C VAL A 15 -2.38 8.29 0.00
N THR A 16 -1.57 9.14 -0.63
CA THR A 16 -0.54 9.91 0.10
C THR A 16 -1.19 10.84 1.14
N PHE A 17 -2.22 11.60 0.74
CA PHE A 17 -2.93 12.50 1.67
C PHE A 17 -3.71 11.74 2.75
N GLU A 18 -4.36 10.64 2.39
CA GLU A 18 -5.09 9.79 3.35
C GLU A 18 -4.14 9.13 4.35
N SER A 19 -3.00 8.62 3.88
CA SER A 19 -1.94 8.05 4.72
C SER A 19 -1.39 9.07 5.69
N GLU A 20 -1.13 10.30 5.22
CA GLU A 20 -0.67 11.39 6.09
C GLU A 20 -1.74 11.80 7.10
N GLY A 21 -3.01 11.89 6.69
CA GLY A 21 -4.13 12.12 7.59
C GLY A 21 -4.24 11.04 8.68
N CYS A 22 -4.14 9.76 8.28
CA CYS A 22 -4.13 8.63 9.19
C CYS A 22 -2.91 8.67 10.13
N ARG A 23 -1.71 8.98 9.61
CA ARG A 23 -0.48 9.13 10.39
C ARG A 23 -0.64 10.18 11.47
N HIS A 24 -1.22 11.33 11.14
CA HIS A 24 -1.48 12.40 12.11
C HIS A 24 -2.52 12.00 13.17
N LEU A 25 -3.58 11.30 12.77
CA LEU A 25 -4.58 10.79 13.71
C LEU A 25 -3.96 9.76 14.66
N ILE A 26 -3.22 8.79 14.13
CA ILE A 26 -2.54 7.75 14.91
C ILE A 26 -1.52 8.40 15.86
N ALA A 27 -0.63 9.25 15.37
CA ALA A 27 0.39 9.91 16.20
C ALA A 27 -0.20 10.73 17.37
N LYS A 28 -1.40 11.28 17.20
CA LYS A 28 -2.07 12.10 18.22
C LYS A 28 -2.96 11.29 19.17
N HIS A 29 -3.47 10.15 18.71
CA HIS A 29 -4.54 9.41 19.39
C HIS A 29 -4.21 7.96 19.71
N VAL A 30 -3.01 7.50 19.37
CA VAL A 30 -2.51 6.16 19.68
C VAL A 30 -1.20 6.30 20.45
N ASN A 31 -1.04 5.51 21.49
CA ASN A 31 0.22 5.32 22.18
C ASN A 31 0.82 3.99 21.71
N GLU A 32 1.94 4.08 20.99
CA GLU A 32 2.65 2.95 20.38
C GLU A 32 3.97 2.67 21.12
N ARG A 33 3.90 2.35 22.41
CA ARG A 33 5.10 1.96 23.17
C ARG A 33 5.48 0.51 22.82
N PRO A 34 6.76 0.11 22.96
CA PRO A 34 7.23 -1.22 22.55
C PRO A 34 6.45 -2.41 23.13
N VAL A 35 5.77 -2.23 24.26
CA VAL A 35 4.98 -3.27 24.95
C VAL A 35 3.48 -3.02 24.95
N ASP A 36 3.03 -1.82 24.55
CA ASP A 36 1.64 -1.40 24.66
C ASP A 36 1.18 -0.66 23.40
N PHE A 37 0.15 -1.20 22.76
CA PHE A 37 -0.66 -0.48 21.79
C PHE A 37 -1.98 -0.06 22.46
N SER A 38 -2.28 1.23 22.46
CA SER A 38 -3.54 1.72 23.03
C SER A 38 -4.07 2.95 22.33
N ILE A 39 -5.40 3.03 22.23
CA ILE A 39 -6.08 4.24 21.78
C ILE A 39 -6.26 5.17 22.99
N LEU A 40 -5.79 6.40 22.84
CA LEU A 40 -5.85 7.43 23.87
C LEU A 40 -7.28 7.93 24.07
N PRO A 41 -7.67 8.34 25.31
CA PRO A 41 -8.99 8.92 25.57
C PRO A 41 -9.33 10.14 24.69
N SER A 42 -8.31 10.82 24.15
CA SER A 42 -8.44 11.94 23.24
C SER A 42 -9.26 11.61 21.98
N VAL A 43 -9.30 10.34 21.56
CA VAL A 43 -10.10 9.88 20.41
C VAL A 43 -11.60 10.06 20.61
N LYS A 44 -12.08 10.06 21.86
CA LYS A 44 -13.50 10.29 22.17
C LYS A 44 -13.96 11.71 21.79
N ARG A 45 -13.02 12.64 21.59
CA ARG A 45 -13.29 14.03 21.16
C ARG A 45 -13.35 14.18 19.64
N LEU A 46 -12.95 13.17 18.88
CA LEU A 46 -13.10 13.17 17.43
C LEU A 46 -14.58 13.03 17.07
N LYS A 47 -14.96 13.57 15.91
CA LYS A 47 -16.26 13.27 15.29
C LYS A 47 -16.36 11.78 14.99
N ASP A 48 -17.58 11.26 15.01
CA ASP A 48 -17.84 9.82 14.92
C ASP A 48 -17.27 9.18 13.65
N PHE A 49 -17.33 9.87 12.51
CA PHE A 49 -16.76 9.37 11.26
C PHE A 49 -15.22 9.28 11.32
N SER A 50 -14.53 10.33 11.79
CA SER A 50 -13.06 10.33 11.92
C SER A 50 -12.60 9.26 12.90
N ARG A 51 -13.31 9.12 14.02
CA ARG A 51 -13.06 8.09 15.01
C ARG A 51 -13.20 6.69 14.42
N THR A 52 -14.30 6.43 13.71
CA THR A 52 -14.61 5.13 13.11
C THR A 52 -13.59 4.75 12.05
N HIS A 53 -13.24 5.68 11.16
CA HIS A 53 -12.23 5.47 10.13
C HIS A 53 -10.86 5.16 10.74
N MET A 54 -10.39 5.97 11.70
CA MET A 54 -9.10 5.74 12.37
C MET A 54 -9.05 4.37 13.08
N ILE A 55 -10.12 3.98 13.78
CA ILE A 55 -10.22 2.66 14.43
C ILE A 55 -10.18 1.53 13.39
N GLY A 56 -10.90 1.69 12.27
CA GLY A 56 -10.91 0.73 11.17
C GLY A 56 -9.52 0.52 10.59
N VAL A 57 -8.85 1.62 10.20
CA VAL A 57 -7.48 1.60 9.66
C VAL A 57 -6.50 0.96 10.64
N ALA A 58 -6.56 1.32 11.92
CA ALA A 58 -5.70 0.73 12.95
C ALA A 58 -5.94 -0.78 13.11
N GLY A 59 -7.20 -1.22 13.11
CA GLY A 59 -7.53 -2.64 13.24
C GLY A 59 -7.14 -3.47 12.00
N ALA A 60 -7.34 -2.94 10.80
CA ALA A 60 -6.86 -3.55 9.57
C ALA A 60 -5.32 -3.65 9.55
N ALA A 61 -4.62 -2.63 10.05
CA ALA A 61 -3.16 -2.68 10.20
C ALA A 61 -2.70 -3.74 11.21
N ILE A 62 -3.40 -3.90 12.34
CA ILE A 62 -3.10 -4.97 13.32
C ILE A 62 -3.34 -6.35 12.70
N ALA A 63 -4.44 -6.54 11.97
CA ALA A 63 -4.72 -7.79 11.25
C ALA A 63 -3.64 -8.11 10.21
N TYR A 64 -3.21 -7.11 9.43
CA TYR A 64 -2.08 -7.23 8.50
C TYR A 64 -0.79 -7.66 9.22
N LEU A 65 -0.42 -6.98 10.32
CA LEU A 65 0.77 -7.31 11.08
C LEU A 65 0.72 -8.72 11.67
N GLN A 66 -0.45 -9.18 12.10
CA GLN A 66 -0.64 -10.56 12.55
C GLN A 66 -0.44 -11.56 11.41
N MET A 67 -1.03 -11.32 10.24
CA MET A 67 -0.83 -12.18 9.05
C MET A 67 0.65 -12.25 8.66
N ILE A 68 1.35 -11.12 8.63
CA ILE A 68 2.80 -11.05 8.37
C ILE A 68 3.59 -11.86 9.41
N ARG A 69 3.24 -11.71 10.70
CA ARG A 69 3.86 -12.48 11.80
C ARG A 69 3.67 -13.98 11.61
N ASP A 70 2.52 -14.39 11.09
CA ASP A 70 2.19 -15.78 10.80
C ASP A 70 2.75 -16.27 9.44
N GLY A 71 3.63 -15.46 8.80
CA GLY A 71 4.36 -15.82 7.58
C GLY A 71 3.57 -15.61 6.28
N TYR A 72 2.43 -14.94 6.33
CA TYR A 72 1.67 -14.61 5.12
C TYR A 72 2.15 -13.30 4.51
N VAL A 73 2.05 -13.23 3.19
CA VAL A 73 2.25 -12.04 2.38
C VAL A 73 0.89 -11.59 1.86
N TRP A 74 0.59 -10.31 2.02
CA TRP A 74 -0.61 -9.71 1.46
C TRP A 74 -0.55 -9.76 -0.06
N CYS A 75 -1.64 -10.21 -0.68
CA CYS A 75 -1.72 -10.36 -2.13
C CYS A 75 -2.59 -9.29 -2.76
N ASP A 76 -3.85 -9.13 -2.36
CA ASP A 76 -4.70 -8.09 -2.90
C ASP A 76 -5.91 -7.84 -1.99
N HIS A 77 -6.68 -6.81 -2.32
CA HIS A 77 -8.07 -6.69 -1.92
C HIS A 77 -8.91 -7.78 -2.56
N PHE A 78 -9.84 -8.35 -1.81
CA PHE A 78 -10.69 -9.43 -2.33
C PHE A 78 -11.49 -8.96 -3.55
N GLU A 79 -11.99 -7.73 -3.54
CA GLU A 79 -12.78 -7.14 -4.62
C GLU A 79 -12.00 -6.91 -5.93
N ASN A 80 -10.67 -6.96 -5.93
CA ASN A 80 -9.85 -6.89 -7.14
C ASN A 80 -9.78 -8.23 -7.89
N LEU A 81 -10.21 -9.32 -7.27
CA LEU A 81 -9.97 -10.67 -7.76
C LEU A 81 -11.22 -11.26 -8.41
N HIS A 82 -10.99 -12.05 -9.45
CA HIS A 82 -12.04 -12.76 -10.14
C HIS A 82 -12.34 -14.08 -9.42
N MET A 83 -13.62 -14.34 -9.16
CA MET A 83 -14.08 -15.63 -8.69
C MET A 83 -14.71 -16.42 -9.82
N THR A 84 -14.35 -17.70 -9.96
CA THR A 84 -14.94 -18.59 -10.97
C THR A 84 -16.41 -18.87 -10.68
N ARG A 85 -16.80 -18.86 -9.41
CA ARG A 85 -18.18 -19.07 -8.95
C ARG A 85 -18.60 -17.98 -7.99
N LYS A 86 -19.84 -17.49 -8.12
CA LYS A 86 -20.40 -16.48 -7.21
C LYS A 86 -20.92 -17.15 -5.93
N PRO A 87 -20.46 -16.73 -4.75
CA PRO A 87 -20.98 -17.22 -3.48
C PRO A 87 -22.42 -16.73 -3.27
N ARG A 88 -23.17 -17.42 -2.41
CA ARG A 88 -24.59 -17.07 -2.13
C ARG A 88 -24.75 -15.82 -1.27
N THR A 89 -23.65 -15.23 -0.82
CA THR A 89 -23.61 -14.00 0.00
C THR A 89 -23.16 -12.81 -0.85
N ARG A 90 -23.62 -11.61 -0.47
CA ARG A 90 -23.09 -10.33 -1.00
C ARG A 90 -22.00 -9.74 -0.12
N ARG A 91 -21.72 -10.33 1.03
CA ARG A 91 -20.66 -9.89 1.95
C ARG A 91 -19.39 -10.64 1.58
N SER A 92 -18.30 -9.94 1.36
CA SER A 92 -16.98 -10.48 1.04
C SER A 92 -16.01 -10.24 2.20
N PRO A 93 -14.92 -11.02 2.31
CA PRO A 93 -13.82 -10.66 3.18
C PRO A 93 -13.08 -9.44 2.61
N ASP A 94 -12.29 -8.76 3.44
CA ASP A 94 -11.49 -7.61 3.02
C ASP A 94 -10.32 -8.00 2.09
N PHE A 95 -9.54 -9.03 2.44
CA PHE A 95 -8.20 -9.26 1.87
C PHE A 95 -7.92 -10.70 1.50
N VAL A 96 -6.96 -10.88 0.58
CA VAL A 96 -6.37 -12.18 0.24
C VAL A 96 -4.87 -12.17 0.56
N PHE A 97 -4.42 -13.25 1.16
CA PHE A 97 -3.03 -13.48 1.55
C PHE A 97 -2.54 -14.82 0.98
N SER A 98 -1.24 -14.94 0.73
CA SER A 98 -0.60 -16.22 0.41
C SER A 98 0.61 -16.42 1.29
N ARG A 99 1.07 -17.66 1.43
CA ARG A 99 2.32 -17.98 2.11
C ARG A 99 3.31 -18.56 1.10
N PRO A 100 4.62 -18.25 1.18
CA PRO A 100 5.64 -18.93 0.38
C PRO A 100 5.55 -20.45 0.56
N GLY A 101 5.61 -21.20 -0.56
CA GLY A 101 5.50 -22.66 -0.57
C GLY A 101 4.08 -23.22 -0.54
N ASP A 102 3.06 -22.41 -0.24
CA ASP A 102 1.66 -22.83 -0.32
C ASP A 102 1.11 -22.58 -1.73
N THR A 103 0.28 -23.49 -2.24
CA THR A 103 -0.44 -23.32 -3.52
C THR A 103 -1.79 -22.62 -3.34
N ASP A 104 -2.31 -22.63 -2.12
CA ASP A 104 -3.61 -22.06 -1.77
C ASP A 104 -3.46 -20.69 -1.12
N VAL A 105 -4.58 -19.99 -0.99
CA VAL A 105 -4.64 -18.65 -0.38
C VAL A 105 -5.51 -18.62 0.87
N ALA A 106 -5.21 -17.65 1.72
CA ALA A 106 -5.97 -17.31 2.90
C ALA A 106 -6.85 -16.09 2.65
N LEU A 107 -8.08 -16.14 3.13
CA LEU A 107 -9.00 -14.98 3.15
C LEU A 107 -8.98 -14.32 4.52
N THR A 108 -8.88 -13.00 4.58
CA THR A 108 -8.83 -12.28 5.84
C THR A 108 -9.87 -11.18 5.90
N GLU A 109 -10.62 -11.16 7.00
CA GLU A 109 -11.55 -10.11 7.37
C GLU A 109 -11.07 -9.37 8.61
N SER A 110 -11.09 -8.05 8.59
CA SER A 110 -10.63 -7.23 9.70
C SER A 110 -11.80 -6.58 10.46
N LYS A 111 -11.78 -6.67 11.79
CA LYS A 111 -12.75 -6.03 12.68
C LYS A 111 -12.04 -5.18 13.72
N ALA A 112 -12.62 -4.03 14.03
CA ALA A 112 -12.04 -3.11 14.99
C ALA A 112 -13.13 -2.43 15.81
N THR A 113 -12.91 -2.26 17.11
CA THR A 113 -13.87 -1.53 17.94
C THR A 113 -13.24 -0.85 19.15
N HIS A 114 -13.81 0.30 19.53
CA HIS A 114 -13.49 1.09 20.70
C HIS A 114 -14.81 1.45 21.41
N GLY A 115 -15.39 0.51 22.16
CA GLY A 115 -16.54 0.80 23.04
C GLY A 115 -17.57 -0.32 23.21
N SER A 116 -17.47 -1.44 22.49
CA SER A 116 -18.38 -2.58 22.70
C SER A 116 -17.93 -3.46 23.87
N SER A 117 -18.89 -4.15 24.50
CA SER A 117 -18.57 -5.18 25.50
C SER A 117 -17.79 -6.33 24.85
N ARG A 118 -16.93 -7.01 25.62
CA ARG A 118 -16.16 -8.17 25.12
C ARG A 118 -17.02 -9.22 24.42
N LYS A 119 -18.21 -9.49 24.99
CA LYS A 119 -19.18 -10.45 24.46
C LYS A 119 -19.71 -10.03 23.09
N GLN A 120 -20.02 -8.74 22.91
CA GLN A 120 -20.46 -8.21 21.63
C GLN A 120 -19.32 -8.22 20.61
N PHE A 121 -18.12 -7.84 21.03
CA PHE A 121 -16.95 -7.85 20.18
C PHE A 121 -16.62 -9.27 19.66
N LYS A 122 -16.63 -10.29 20.54
CA LYS A 122 -16.47 -11.68 20.13
C LYS A 122 -17.48 -12.08 19.05
N ARG A 123 -18.77 -11.75 19.23
CA ARG A 123 -19.81 -12.01 18.22
C ARG A 123 -19.57 -11.27 16.90
N THR A 124 -18.97 -10.07 16.94
CA THR A 124 -18.61 -9.33 15.73
C THR A 124 -17.53 -10.03 14.94
N VAL A 125 -16.49 -10.55 15.63
CA VAL A 125 -15.40 -11.32 15.00
C VAL A 125 -15.95 -12.62 14.42
N GLU A 126 -16.72 -13.38 15.21
CA GLU A 126 -17.38 -14.62 14.79
C GLU A 126 -18.31 -14.40 13.60
N SER A 127 -19.12 -13.35 13.64
CA SER A 127 -19.98 -12.98 12.52
C SER A 127 -19.19 -12.50 11.30
N GLY A 128 -17.98 -11.97 11.47
CA GLY A 128 -17.08 -11.65 10.36
C GLY A 128 -16.67 -12.92 9.64
N TYR A 129 -16.23 -13.92 10.39
CA TYR A 129 -15.84 -15.23 9.84
C TYR A 129 -17.02 -15.90 9.12
N LEU A 130 -18.12 -16.16 9.84
CA LEU A 130 -19.25 -16.93 9.33
C LEU A 130 -19.97 -16.28 8.15
N LYS A 131 -19.99 -14.94 8.07
CA LYS A 131 -20.78 -14.23 7.05
C LYS A 131 -19.95 -13.66 5.91
N GLN A 132 -18.64 -13.51 6.08
CA GLN A 132 -17.76 -12.83 5.12
C GLN A 132 -16.64 -13.76 4.65
N VAL A 133 -16.04 -14.55 5.54
CA VAL A 133 -14.92 -15.44 5.18
C VAL A 133 -15.41 -16.81 4.73
N GLU A 134 -16.04 -17.57 5.63
CA GLU A 134 -16.46 -18.96 5.43
C GLU A 134 -17.23 -19.21 4.12
N PRO A 135 -18.16 -18.34 3.67
CA PRO A 135 -18.92 -18.57 2.44
C PRO A 135 -18.08 -18.61 1.15
N HIS A 136 -16.81 -18.21 1.20
CA HIS A 136 -15.89 -18.16 0.07
C HIS A 136 -14.82 -19.25 0.12
N LEU A 137 -14.77 -20.05 1.18
CA LEU A 137 -13.78 -21.12 1.30
C LEU A 137 -14.08 -22.28 0.34
N GLY A 138 -13.02 -22.89 -0.20
CA GLY A 138 -13.09 -23.92 -1.23
C GLY A 138 -13.37 -23.40 -2.65
N PHE A 139 -13.59 -22.09 -2.81
CA PHE A 139 -13.74 -21.46 -4.12
C PHE A 139 -12.38 -21.11 -4.71
N GLU A 140 -12.29 -21.21 -6.03
CA GLU A 140 -11.18 -20.66 -6.79
C GLU A 140 -11.36 -19.13 -6.94
N ILE A 141 -10.28 -18.42 -6.64
CA ILE A 141 -10.14 -16.99 -6.74
C ILE A 141 -8.91 -16.77 -7.61
N SER A 142 -9.08 -16.26 -8.83
CA SER A 142 -7.99 -15.90 -9.74
C SER A 142 -6.88 -16.97 -9.84
N GLY A 143 -7.27 -18.24 -9.98
CA GLY A 143 -6.36 -19.38 -10.14
C GLY A 143 -6.01 -20.14 -8.86
N ALA A 144 -6.27 -19.60 -7.65
CA ALA A 144 -5.95 -20.29 -6.40
C ALA A 144 -7.19 -20.59 -5.56
N VAL A 145 -7.15 -21.70 -4.82
CA VAL A 145 -8.21 -22.10 -3.91
C VAL A 145 -8.08 -21.35 -2.58
N ALA A 146 -9.18 -20.76 -2.12
CA ALA A 146 -9.30 -20.22 -0.78
C ALA A 146 -9.48 -21.36 0.23
N SER A 147 -8.39 -21.98 0.68
CA SER A 147 -8.47 -23.17 1.55
C SER A 147 -8.73 -22.83 3.01
N HIS A 148 -8.40 -21.61 3.45
CA HIS A 148 -8.61 -21.21 4.82
C HIS A 148 -8.83 -19.70 4.93
N GLY A 149 -9.28 -19.25 6.09
CA GLY A 149 -9.40 -17.83 6.34
C GLY A 149 -9.50 -17.47 7.80
N PHE A 150 -9.47 -16.16 8.02
CA PHE A 150 -9.34 -15.53 9.32
C PHE A 150 -10.30 -14.34 9.42
N SER A 151 -11.00 -14.23 10.54
CA SER A 151 -11.63 -12.99 10.97
C SER A 151 -10.86 -12.49 12.18
N MET A 152 -10.15 -11.39 12.02
CA MET A 152 -9.25 -10.83 13.03
C MET A 152 -9.85 -9.56 13.61
N GLY A 153 -10.17 -9.61 14.89
CA GLY A 153 -10.68 -8.49 15.65
C GLY A 153 -9.63 -7.83 16.52
N SER A 154 -9.53 -6.51 16.46
CA SER A 154 -8.81 -5.69 17.45
C SER A 154 -9.77 -4.99 18.42
N TRP A 155 -9.71 -5.35 19.70
CA TRP A 155 -10.48 -4.71 20.78
C TRP A 155 -9.63 -3.69 21.52
N MET A 156 -9.86 -2.40 21.23
CA MET A 156 -9.00 -1.32 21.71
C MET A 156 -9.77 -0.43 22.71
N THR A 157 -10.34 -1.02 23.77
CA THR A 157 -11.22 -0.30 24.71
C THR A 157 -10.51 0.33 25.91
N SER A 158 -9.28 -0.10 26.21
CA SER A 158 -8.50 0.44 27.32
C SER A 158 -7.28 1.20 26.81
N ALA A 159 -6.87 2.23 27.57
CA ALA A 159 -5.59 2.93 27.39
C ALA A 159 -4.37 2.04 27.72
N THR A 160 -4.57 0.83 28.23
CA THR A 160 -3.49 -0.08 28.67
C THR A 160 -3.68 -1.52 28.22
N ARG A 161 -4.76 -1.83 27.48
CA ARG A 161 -5.06 -3.20 27.03
C ARG A 161 -5.74 -3.15 25.67
N ALA A 162 -5.11 -3.79 24.70
CA ALA A 162 -5.74 -4.22 23.46
C ALA A 162 -5.82 -5.75 23.48
N GLU A 163 -6.96 -6.31 23.07
CA GLU A 163 -7.11 -7.76 22.85
C GLU A 163 -7.23 -8.01 21.34
N LEU A 164 -6.47 -8.99 20.84
CA LEU A 164 -6.63 -9.54 19.50
C LEU A 164 -7.44 -10.84 19.62
N LEU A 165 -8.56 -10.93 18.90
CA LEU A 165 -9.35 -12.15 18.77
C LEU A 165 -9.29 -12.62 17.32
N ILE A 166 -9.07 -13.91 17.12
CA ILE A 166 -8.96 -14.51 15.80
C ILE A 166 -9.92 -15.70 15.75
N ASP A 167 -10.95 -15.61 14.92
CA ASP A 167 -11.73 -16.77 14.49
C ASP A 167 -11.21 -17.23 13.13
N HIS A 168 -11.01 -18.53 12.96
CA HIS A 168 -10.26 -19.06 11.84
C HIS A 168 -10.73 -20.45 11.45
N THR A 169 -10.38 -20.83 10.23
CA THR A 169 -10.55 -22.19 9.72
C THR A 169 -9.59 -23.14 10.45
N ALA A 170 -10.12 -24.11 11.19
CA ALA A 170 -9.31 -25.10 11.90
C ALA A 170 -8.79 -26.23 10.98
N ILE A 171 -9.59 -26.62 9.98
CA ILE A 171 -9.26 -27.63 8.98
C ILE A 171 -9.45 -26.99 7.60
N PRO A 172 -8.42 -26.95 6.74
CA PRO A 172 -8.54 -26.36 5.42
C PRO A 172 -9.73 -26.94 4.65
N ALA A 173 -10.51 -26.06 4.03
CA ALA A 173 -11.60 -26.44 3.16
C ALA A 173 -11.04 -27.18 1.94
N PRO A 174 -11.61 -28.35 1.59
CA PRO A 174 -11.19 -29.05 0.39
C PRO A 174 -11.50 -28.20 -0.83
N ALA A 175 -10.66 -28.31 -1.86
CA ALA A 175 -11.00 -27.80 -3.17
C ALA A 175 -12.29 -28.48 -3.68
N GLY A 176 -13.09 -27.76 -4.46
CA GLY A 176 -14.22 -28.38 -5.15
C GLY A 176 -13.75 -29.51 -6.07
N SER A 177 -14.55 -30.57 -6.20
CA SER A 177 -14.20 -31.78 -6.97
C SER A 177 -13.79 -31.54 -8.43
N ASP A 178 -14.18 -30.39 -8.99
CA ASP A 178 -13.96 -30.03 -10.40
C ASP A 178 -13.00 -28.83 -10.56
N SER A 179 -12.33 -28.42 -9.48
CA SER A 179 -11.41 -27.27 -9.53
C SER A 179 -10.07 -27.68 -10.16
N PRO A 180 -9.51 -26.87 -11.08
CA PRO A 180 -8.16 -27.08 -11.56
C PRO A 180 -7.14 -27.01 -10.41
N PRO A 181 -5.90 -27.51 -10.60
CA PRO A 181 -4.84 -27.36 -9.61
C PRO A 181 -4.65 -25.89 -9.22
N SER A 182 -4.62 -25.66 -7.91
CA SER A 182 -4.45 -24.33 -7.31
C SER A 182 -3.10 -23.72 -7.71
N ASN A 183 -3.13 -22.50 -8.25
CA ASN A 183 -1.95 -21.73 -8.66
C ASN A 183 -2.07 -20.28 -8.17
N PRO A 184 -1.27 -19.86 -7.17
CA PRO A 184 -1.35 -18.53 -6.57
C PRO A 184 -0.56 -17.45 -7.31
N ASN A 185 0.10 -17.76 -8.43
CA ASN A 185 1.01 -16.83 -9.12
C ASN A 185 0.32 -15.52 -9.52
N VAL A 186 -0.90 -15.61 -10.06
CA VAL A 186 -1.68 -14.43 -10.49
C VAL A 186 -2.04 -13.55 -9.30
N ILE A 187 -2.45 -14.16 -8.19
CA ILE A 187 -2.87 -13.44 -6.98
C ILE A 187 -1.68 -12.75 -6.31
N ARG A 188 -0.52 -13.41 -6.24
CA ARG A 188 0.71 -12.85 -5.66
C ARG A 188 1.16 -11.56 -6.36
N ARG A 189 0.86 -11.40 -7.65
CA ARG A 189 1.13 -10.15 -8.40
C ARG A 189 0.27 -8.98 -7.94
N GLY A 190 -0.90 -9.21 -7.34
CA GLY A 190 -1.83 -8.14 -6.94
C GLY A 190 -1.15 -7.04 -6.11
N ASN A 191 -0.31 -7.45 -5.16
CA ASN A 191 0.36 -6.57 -4.21
C ASN A 191 1.35 -5.66 -4.93
N TYR A 192 2.09 -6.23 -5.88
CA TYR A 192 3.05 -5.50 -6.68
C TYR A 192 2.40 -4.65 -7.76
N LEU A 193 1.22 -5.03 -8.27
CA LEU A 193 0.39 -4.18 -9.13
C LEU A 193 -0.13 -2.95 -8.35
N THR A 194 -0.48 -3.11 -7.07
CA THR A 194 -0.77 -1.96 -6.19
C THR A 194 0.45 -1.08 -5.99
N VAL A 195 1.63 -1.66 -5.73
CA VAL A 195 2.89 -0.90 -5.62
C VAL A 195 3.19 -0.15 -6.92
N LEU A 196 3.00 -0.80 -8.06
CA LEU A 196 3.18 -0.19 -9.37
C LEU A 196 2.22 0.99 -9.58
N SER A 197 0.97 0.88 -9.12
CA SER A 197 0.00 1.97 -9.14
C SER A 197 0.49 3.15 -8.30
N LEU A 198 1.01 2.87 -7.10
CA LEU A 198 1.56 3.90 -6.22
C LEU A 198 2.76 4.60 -6.84
N MET A 199 3.66 3.86 -7.48
CA MET A 199 4.91 4.39 -8.05
C MET A 199 4.71 5.13 -9.37
N PHE A 200 3.90 4.58 -10.29
CA PHE A 200 3.81 5.05 -11.66
C PHE A 200 2.39 5.48 -12.08
N GLY A 201 1.43 5.43 -11.16
CA GLY A 201 0.05 5.82 -11.40
C GLY A 201 -0.86 4.65 -11.82
N PRO A 202 -2.19 4.85 -11.73
CA PRO A 202 -3.17 3.78 -11.93
C PRO A 202 -3.25 3.29 -13.38
N ALA A 203 -2.91 4.13 -14.36
CA ALA A 203 -2.92 3.76 -15.77
C ALA A 203 -1.90 2.66 -16.09
N ILE A 204 -0.67 2.79 -15.56
CA ILE A 204 0.39 1.79 -15.74
C ILE A 204 0.03 0.49 -15.02
N ALA A 205 -0.50 0.56 -13.79
CA ALA A 205 -0.96 -0.63 -13.08
C ALA A 205 -2.11 -1.35 -13.80
N ALA A 206 -3.07 -0.61 -14.37
CA ALA A 206 -4.16 -1.18 -15.15
C ALA A 206 -3.64 -1.87 -16.43
N ALA A 207 -2.72 -1.22 -17.16
CA ALA A 207 -2.09 -1.80 -18.34
C ALA A 207 -1.27 -3.06 -18.00
N ALA A 208 -0.53 -3.04 -16.88
CA ALA A 208 0.22 -4.20 -16.40
C ALA A 208 -0.71 -5.37 -16.04
N ARG A 209 -1.83 -5.08 -15.34
CA ARG A 209 -2.87 -6.08 -15.01
C ARG A 209 -3.52 -6.67 -16.26
N ALA A 210 -3.68 -5.87 -17.32
CA ALA A 210 -4.22 -6.31 -18.60
C ALA A 210 -3.20 -7.01 -19.52
N GLY A 211 -1.92 -7.05 -19.13
CA GLY A 211 -0.84 -7.59 -19.96
C GLY A 211 -0.51 -6.73 -21.19
N THR A 212 -0.94 -5.47 -21.21
CA THR A 212 -0.72 -4.53 -22.33
C THR A 212 0.39 -3.53 -22.08
N TRP A 213 0.93 -3.49 -20.86
CA TRP A 213 2.09 -2.67 -20.56
C TRP A 213 3.38 -3.30 -21.11
N VAL A 214 4.26 -2.47 -21.67
CA VAL A 214 5.57 -2.85 -22.20
C VAL A 214 6.65 -2.18 -21.34
N PRO A 215 7.14 -2.85 -20.28
CA PRO A 215 8.13 -2.28 -19.38
C PRO A 215 9.46 -1.90 -20.05
N SER A 216 9.85 -2.60 -21.12
CA SER A 216 11.11 -2.35 -21.84
C SER A 216 11.17 -0.98 -22.54
N GLU A 217 10.01 -0.33 -22.73
CA GLU A 217 9.86 1.03 -23.24
C GLU A 217 9.81 2.09 -22.11
N THR A 218 9.83 1.67 -20.85
CA THR A 218 9.79 2.57 -19.69
C THR A 218 11.21 2.81 -19.18
N GLN A 219 11.56 4.09 -18.98
CA GLN A 219 12.78 4.43 -18.25
C GLN A 219 12.54 4.32 -16.75
N PHE A 220 13.43 3.61 -16.09
CA PHE A 220 13.37 3.38 -14.65
C PHE A 220 14.42 4.23 -13.94
N LEU A 221 14.06 4.73 -12.76
CA LEU A 221 15.00 5.41 -11.88
C LEU A 221 15.27 4.54 -10.66
N ALA A 222 16.49 4.60 -10.15
CA ALA A 222 16.84 3.97 -8.89
C ALA A 222 17.63 4.90 -7.98
N VAL A 223 17.53 4.65 -6.68
CA VAL A 223 18.31 5.32 -5.65
C VAL A 223 18.97 4.29 -4.74
N HIS A 224 20.20 4.57 -4.33
CA HIS A 224 20.86 3.78 -3.30
C HIS A 224 20.46 4.30 -1.92
N TRP A 225 19.75 3.49 -1.13
CA TRP A 225 19.27 3.85 0.21
C TRP A 225 19.34 2.65 1.14
N LEU A 226 19.84 2.86 2.37
CA LEU A 226 20.01 1.78 3.36
C LEU A 226 20.79 0.56 2.83
N ASP A 227 21.88 0.81 2.10
CA ASP A 227 22.77 -0.21 1.53
C ASP A 227 22.11 -1.11 0.47
N ARG A 228 21.03 -0.62 -0.16
CA ARG A 228 20.27 -1.33 -1.21
C ARG A 228 19.87 -0.40 -2.33
N ASP A 229 19.61 -0.98 -3.49
CA ASP A 229 19.09 -0.26 -4.65
C ASP A 229 17.57 -0.36 -4.69
N TRP A 230 16.93 0.79 -4.85
CA TRP A 230 15.47 0.91 -4.84
C TRP A 230 15.01 1.55 -6.13
N LEU A 231 14.14 0.86 -6.85
CA LEU A 231 13.39 1.42 -7.96
C LEU A 231 12.43 2.48 -7.43
N ILE A 232 12.41 3.67 -8.03
CA ILE A 232 11.54 4.77 -7.62
C ILE A 232 10.54 5.13 -8.71
N GLY A 233 9.35 5.53 -8.26
CA GLY A 233 8.25 5.92 -9.14
C GLY A 233 8.34 7.35 -9.65
N LEU A 234 7.81 7.58 -10.86
CA LEU A 234 7.62 8.91 -11.44
C LEU A 234 6.12 9.12 -11.68
N SER A 235 5.37 9.57 -10.67
CA SER A 235 3.91 9.70 -10.82
C SER A 235 3.51 10.86 -11.73
N ASP A 236 4.31 11.95 -11.81
CA ASP A 236 3.99 13.15 -12.57
C ASP A 236 5.24 13.93 -13.00
N PHE A 237 5.97 13.45 -14.00
CA PHE A 237 6.99 14.30 -14.65
C PHE A 237 6.36 15.09 -15.80
N PRO A 238 6.45 16.44 -15.82
CA PRO A 238 6.41 17.13 -17.09
C PRO A 238 7.61 16.62 -17.90
N GLN A 239 7.36 16.07 -19.09
CA GLN A 239 8.36 15.51 -20.01
C GLN A 239 9.59 16.40 -20.25
N ALA A 240 9.54 17.69 -19.89
CA ALA A 240 10.57 18.69 -20.09
C ALA A 240 11.80 18.60 -19.14
N ALA A 241 11.80 17.77 -18.10
CA ALA A 241 12.93 17.70 -17.14
C ALA A 241 13.96 16.61 -17.44
N LEU A 242 13.68 15.75 -18.42
CA LEU A 242 14.65 14.83 -19.00
C LEU A 242 15.05 15.39 -20.36
N TRP A 243 16.25 15.96 -20.47
CA TRP A 243 16.84 16.25 -21.77
C TRP A 243 18.09 15.41 -21.97
N ILE A 244 18.15 14.83 -23.16
CA ILE A 244 19.33 14.18 -23.69
C ILE A 244 20.16 15.31 -24.29
N ALA A 245 21.39 15.54 -23.79
CA ALA A 245 22.31 16.39 -24.55
C ALA A 245 22.59 15.69 -25.88
N SER A 246 22.55 16.47 -26.96
CA SER A 246 22.91 16.19 -28.36
C SER A 246 23.62 14.86 -28.67
N GLU A 247 23.32 14.27 -29.84
CA GLU A 247 23.77 12.96 -30.38
C GLU A 247 25.27 12.61 -30.25
N ASP A 248 26.14 13.57 -29.94
CA ASP A 248 27.60 13.38 -29.78
C ASP A 248 28.07 13.34 -28.32
N GLU A 249 27.23 13.68 -27.33
CA GLU A 249 27.56 13.63 -25.90
C GLU A 249 26.56 12.75 -25.14
N ALA A 250 27.01 11.60 -24.65
CA ALA A 250 26.23 10.65 -23.85
C ALA A 250 25.93 11.18 -22.42
N GLY A 251 25.49 12.44 -22.31
CA GLY A 251 25.18 13.13 -21.07
C GLY A 251 23.71 13.52 -21.03
N GLY A 252 22.91 12.79 -20.25
CA GLY A 252 21.61 13.28 -19.80
C GLY A 252 21.80 14.16 -18.56
N GLY A 253 21.23 15.36 -18.58
CA GLY A 253 21.15 16.23 -17.40
C GLY A 253 19.78 16.12 -16.75
N PHE A 254 19.74 16.18 -15.42
CA PHE A 254 18.49 16.24 -14.67
C PHE A 254 18.56 17.39 -13.64
N ASP A 255 17.53 18.25 -13.59
CA ASP A 255 17.46 19.31 -12.58
C ASP A 255 16.94 18.76 -11.23
N SER A 256 17.88 18.31 -10.39
CA SER A 256 17.60 17.79 -9.04
C SER A 256 16.79 18.73 -8.14
N ARG A 257 16.76 20.05 -8.43
CA ARG A 257 15.96 21.03 -7.66
C ARG A 257 14.46 20.95 -7.98
N HIS A 258 14.11 20.41 -9.15
CA HIS A 258 12.73 20.16 -9.58
C HIS A 258 12.28 18.70 -9.31
N LEU A 259 13.20 17.79 -8.97
CA LEU A 259 12.90 16.55 -8.23
C LEU A 259 12.51 16.86 -6.78
N ARG A 260 11.44 17.64 -6.59
CA ARG A 260 10.56 17.24 -5.50
C ARG A 260 9.93 15.96 -6.01
N LEU A 261 10.57 14.83 -5.69
CA LEU A 261 9.94 13.52 -5.76
C LEU A 261 8.58 13.69 -5.08
N SER A 262 7.54 13.94 -5.86
CA SER A 262 6.16 13.95 -5.38
C SER A 262 5.78 12.56 -4.89
N ASN A 263 6.57 11.57 -5.30
CA ASN A 263 6.42 10.18 -4.97
C ASN A 263 7.57 9.66 -4.09
N ASP A 264 7.25 9.35 -2.84
CA ASP A 264 8.18 8.72 -1.89
C ASP A 264 8.15 7.19 -1.98
N PHE A 265 7.37 6.60 -2.89
CA PHE A 265 7.23 5.16 -3.01
C PHE A 265 8.36 4.52 -3.83
N ALA A 266 8.85 3.38 -3.33
CA ALA A 266 9.93 2.64 -3.94
C ALA A 266 9.75 1.13 -3.78
N LEU A 267 10.42 0.36 -4.65
CA LEU A 267 10.46 -1.10 -4.61
C LEU A 267 11.91 -1.55 -4.65
N GLU A 268 12.32 -2.44 -3.75
CA GLU A 268 13.67 -3.01 -3.74
C GLU A 268 13.97 -3.67 -5.09
N LEU A 269 15.15 -3.44 -5.67
CA LEU A 269 15.44 -3.80 -7.05
C LEU A 269 15.39 -5.31 -7.31
N GLY A 270 15.83 -6.16 -6.37
CA GLY A 270 15.68 -7.61 -6.46
C GLY A 270 14.21 -8.06 -6.50
N VAL A 271 13.37 -7.46 -5.65
CA VAL A 271 11.92 -7.68 -5.67
C VAL A 271 11.29 -7.19 -6.98
N ALA A 272 11.72 -6.02 -7.48
CA ALA A 272 11.26 -5.51 -8.77
C ALA A 272 11.56 -6.51 -9.89
N ARG A 273 12.79 -7.04 -9.97
CA ARG A 273 13.17 -8.06 -10.97
C ARG A 273 12.26 -9.27 -10.93
N ALA A 274 12.01 -9.84 -9.75
CA ALA A 274 11.12 -10.97 -9.58
C ALA A 274 9.70 -10.66 -10.05
N PHE A 275 9.18 -9.48 -9.69
CA PHE A 275 7.87 -9.03 -10.13
C PHE A 275 7.77 -8.87 -11.66
N PHE A 276 8.72 -8.18 -12.28
CA PHE A 276 8.72 -7.98 -13.73
C PHE A 276 8.88 -9.30 -14.50
N SER A 277 9.74 -10.19 -14.01
CA SER A 277 9.86 -11.55 -14.54
C SER A 277 8.52 -12.29 -14.47
N SER A 278 7.78 -12.14 -13.36
CA SER A 278 6.45 -12.74 -13.21
C SER A 278 5.44 -12.21 -14.23
N LEU A 279 5.56 -10.95 -14.68
CA LEU A 279 4.68 -10.38 -15.70
C LEU A 279 4.98 -10.94 -17.10
N ALA A 280 6.26 -11.22 -17.40
CA ALA A 280 6.69 -11.69 -18.70
C ALA A 280 6.28 -13.15 -18.98
N SER A 281 6.14 -13.97 -17.94
CA SER A 281 5.81 -15.40 -18.07
C SER A 281 4.65 -15.78 -17.15
N PRO A 282 3.41 -15.36 -17.48
CA PRO A 282 2.29 -15.49 -16.57
C PRO A 282 1.91 -16.93 -16.22
N ASP A 283 2.14 -17.85 -17.16
CA ASP A 283 1.76 -19.26 -17.10
C ASP A 283 2.91 -20.20 -16.71
N ASP A 284 4.09 -19.66 -16.37
CA ASP A 284 5.23 -20.50 -16.02
C ASP A 284 5.02 -21.21 -14.68
N ARG A 285 5.57 -22.42 -14.57
CA ARG A 285 5.50 -23.24 -13.35
C ARG A 285 6.37 -22.66 -12.24
N SER A 286 7.40 -21.90 -12.59
CA SER A 286 8.24 -21.19 -11.64
C SER A 286 7.55 -19.90 -11.21
N ASP A 287 7.31 -19.75 -9.91
CA ASP A 287 6.80 -18.50 -9.34
C ASP A 287 7.95 -17.69 -8.73
N PRO A 288 8.50 -16.69 -9.45
CA PRO A 288 9.59 -15.87 -8.92
C PRO A 288 9.18 -15.08 -7.68
N LEU A 289 7.88 -14.85 -7.45
CA LEU A 289 7.38 -14.16 -6.26
C LEU A 289 7.30 -15.09 -5.04
N ALA A 290 7.21 -16.40 -5.23
CA ALA A 290 7.19 -17.37 -4.13
C ALA A 290 8.54 -17.49 -3.42
N GLU A 291 9.63 -17.16 -4.12
CA GLU A 291 11.00 -17.26 -3.61
C GLU A 291 11.46 -15.99 -2.87
N LEU A 292 10.64 -14.93 -2.89
CA LEU A 292 10.96 -13.69 -2.21
C LEU A 292 11.00 -13.88 -0.70
N GLY A 293 12.20 -13.74 -0.13
CA GLY A 293 12.40 -13.67 1.30
C GLY A 293 11.81 -12.40 1.91
N ARG A 294 11.52 -12.47 3.20
CA ARG A 294 11.14 -11.30 4.01
C ARG A 294 12.32 -10.34 4.16
N MET A 295 12.06 -9.05 4.01
CA MET A 295 13.02 -7.99 4.34
C MET A 295 13.42 -8.05 5.80
N ASP A 296 14.71 -7.89 6.06
CA ASP A 296 15.31 -8.02 7.40
C ASP A 296 14.77 -6.96 8.38
N ASP A 297 14.52 -7.38 9.63
CA ASP A 297 13.96 -6.50 10.67
C ASP A 297 14.87 -5.31 11.02
N ALA A 298 16.20 -5.47 10.91
CA ALA A 298 17.15 -4.39 11.10
C ALA A 298 17.06 -3.35 9.97
N LEU A 299 16.83 -3.77 8.72
CA LEU A 299 16.58 -2.84 7.61
C LEU A 299 15.29 -2.04 7.85
N ILE A 300 14.22 -2.72 8.27
CA ILE A 300 12.92 -2.09 8.60
C ILE A 300 13.09 -1.07 9.73
N ALA A 301 13.84 -1.42 10.79
CA ALA A 301 14.13 -0.52 11.90
C ALA A 301 14.93 0.71 11.47
N ARG A 302 16.00 0.52 10.69
CA ARG A 302 16.82 1.61 10.15
C ARG A 302 16.02 2.56 9.27
N ALA A 303 15.13 2.04 8.43
CA ALA A 303 14.24 2.86 7.61
C ALA A 303 13.36 3.80 8.46
N ARG A 304 12.80 3.27 9.56
CA ARG A 304 12.01 4.05 10.50
C ARG A 304 12.83 5.16 11.17
N GLU A 305 14.05 4.87 11.58
CA GLU A 305 14.96 5.86 12.19
C GLU A 305 15.31 7.01 11.23
N ARG A 306 15.35 6.72 9.92
CA ARG A 306 15.56 7.70 8.85
C ARG A 306 14.29 8.44 8.41
N GLY A 307 13.17 8.19 9.08
CA GLY A 307 11.89 8.83 8.77
C GLY A 307 11.21 8.27 7.52
N GLY A 308 11.64 7.11 7.03
CA GLY A 308 10.96 6.33 6.00
C GLY A 308 10.28 5.08 6.58
N ALA A 309 9.91 4.14 5.71
CA ALA A 309 9.37 2.84 6.06
C ALA A 309 9.78 1.80 5.01
N VAL A 310 10.20 0.61 5.45
CA VAL A 310 10.38 -0.57 4.59
C VAL A 310 9.40 -1.64 5.05
N PHE A 311 8.78 -2.30 4.10
CA PHE A 311 7.81 -3.36 4.33
C PHE A 311 8.46 -4.74 4.11
N PRO A 312 7.94 -5.80 4.77
CA PRO A 312 8.46 -7.16 4.66
C PRO A 312 8.63 -7.68 3.24
N ASP A 313 7.85 -7.20 2.29
CA ASP A 313 7.82 -7.66 0.90
C ASP A 313 8.65 -6.78 -0.07
N GLY A 314 9.45 -5.85 0.47
CA GLY A 314 10.37 -5.02 -0.32
C GLY A 314 9.81 -3.71 -0.86
N PHE A 315 8.55 -3.37 -0.54
CA PHE A 315 8.06 -2.02 -0.76
C PHE A 315 8.62 -1.05 0.27
N ALA A 316 8.81 0.22 -0.11
CA ALA A 316 9.26 1.26 0.79
C ALA A 316 8.57 2.60 0.55
N VAL A 317 8.49 3.38 1.63
CA VAL A 317 8.31 4.83 1.61
C VAL A 317 9.64 5.43 2.03
N LEU A 318 10.32 6.10 1.11
CA LEU A 318 11.66 6.63 1.32
C LEU A 318 11.64 7.76 2.36
N GLY A 319 12.67 7.82 3.20
CA GLY A 319 12.83 8.85 4.23
C GLY A 319 13.22 10.22 3.67
N LYS A 320 13.10 11.26 4.51
CA LYS A 320 13.50 12.64 4.16
C LYS A 320 15.00 12.80 3.94
N ASP A 321 15.80 11.84 4.40
CA ASP A 321 17.26 11.81 4.24
C ASP A 321 17.72 11.41 2.83
N LYS A 322 16.79 10.99 1.96
CA LYS A 322 17.08 10.65 0.56
C LYS A 322 17.50 11.84 -0.31
N THR A 323 17.26 13.08 0.14
CA THR A 323 17.44 14.29 -0.68
C THR A 323 18.87 14.52 -1.16
N GLY A 324 19.86 13.83 -0.58
CA GLY A 324 21.26 13.86 -1.03
C GLY A 324 21.75 12.58 -1.72
N ALA A 325 20.92 11.55 -1.87
CA ALA A 325 21.34 10.30 -2.50
C ALA A 325 21.35 10.47 -4.04
N PRO A 326 22.41 10.03 -4.73
CA PRO A 326 22.45 10.09 -6.19
C PRO A 326 21.36 9.20 -6.78
N VAL A 327 20.59 9.76 -7.70
CA VAL A 327 19.60 9.02 -8.49
C VAL A 327 20.28 8.52 -9.76
N THR A 328 20.10 7.24 -10.05
CA THR A 328 20.64 6.58 -11.25
C THR A 328 19.51 6.29 -12.21
N ILE A 329 19.68 6.62 -13.49
CA ILE A 329 18.79 6.18 -14.56
C ILE A 329 19.16 4.73 -14.88
N LEU A 330 18.24 3.80 -14.68
CA LEU A 330 18.42 2.41 -15.02
C LEU A 330 18.09 2.21 -16.50
N ASN A 331 19.12 1.94 -17.30
CA ASN A 331 18.95 1.44 -18.66
C ASN A 331 18.66 -0.07 -18.62
N TRP A 332 17.56 -0.45 -17.96
CA TRP A 332 17.21 -1.83 -17.65
C TRP A 332 16.04 -2.29 -18.52
N ASP A 333 16.21 -3.43 -19.19
CA ASP A 333 15.11 -4.20 -19.75
C ASP A 333 14.65 -5.22 -18.70
N PRO A 334 13.52 -4.95 -18.02
CA PRO A 334 13.07 -5.81 -16.93
C PRO A 334 12.40 -7.10 -17.43
N GLN A 335 12.09 -7.23 -18.73
CA GLN A 335 11.58 -8.49 -19.30
C GLN A 335 12.71 -9.49 -19.54
N LEU A 336 13.89 -9.00 -19.92
CA LEU A 336 15.08 -9.83 -20.15
C LEU A 336 16.02 -9.90 -18.95
N ASP A 337 15.73 -9.12 -17.91
CA ASP A 337 16.63 -8.84 -16.78
C ASP A 337 18.04 -8.40 -17.23
N GLN A 338 18.11 -7.55 -18.25
CA GLN A 338 19.37 -7.11 -18.85
C GLN A 338 19.50 -5.59 -18.76
N PHE A 339 20.65 -5.12 -18.26
CA PHE A 339 21.02 -3.72 -18.42
C PHE A 339 21.58 -3.53 -19.82
N LYS A 340 21.00 -2.60 -20.58
CA LYS A 340 21.55 -2.16 -21.85
C LYS A 340 22.86 -1.42 -21.55
N LYS A 341 23.90 -1.69 -22.33
CA LYS A 341 25.32 -1.34 -22.06
C LYS A 341 25.68 0.15 -21.95
N GLU A 342 24.72 1.06 -21.95
CA GLU A 342 24.98 2.49 -21.81
C GLU A 342 24.80 2.90 -20.35
N ASP A 343 25.88 2.80 -19.57
CA ASP A 343 25.97 3.32 -18.21
C ASP A 343 26.05 4.86 -18.25
N VAL A 344 24.92 5.54 -18.14
CA VAL A 344 24.90 6.99 -17.92
C VAL A 344 24.99 7.24 -16.41
N LYS A 345 26.20 7.44 -15.87
CA LYS A 345 26.38 7.92 -14.50
C LYS A 345 26.11 9.42 -14.46
N VAL A 346 25.02 9.82 -13.81
CA VAL A 346 24.72 11.24 -13.55
C VAL A 346 25.60 11.71 -12.38
N THR A 347 26.74 12.34 -12.67
CA THR A 347 27.53 13.05 -11.67
C THR A 347 26.98 14.45 -11.49
N GLY A 348 26.31 14.69 -10.37
CA GLY A 348 25.82 16.01 -10.01
C GLY A 348 26.93 16.89 -9.47
N GLU A 349 27.45 17.80 -10.28
CA GLU A 349 27.98 19.09 -9.84
C GLU A 349 28.05 20.04 -11.05
N LEU A 350 27.25 21.09 -11.07
CA LEU A 350 27.36 22.22 -12.01
C LEU A 350 27.15 23.55 -11.26
N PRO A 351 27.83 24.62 -11.69
CA PRO A 351 28.07 25.84 -10.92
C PRO A 351 26.78 26.62 -10.65
N GLU A 352 26.79 27.36 -9.53
CA GLU A 352 25.67 28.18 -9.10
C GLU A 352 25.17 29.13 -10.21
N PRO A 353 23.88 29.04 -10.61
CA PRO A 353 23.30 30.07 -11.44
C PRO A 353 22.89 31.26 -10.56
N VAL A 354 23.39 32.43 -10.90
CA VAL A 354 22.89 33.72 -10.45
C VAL A 354 21.44 33.85 -10.89
N LEU A 355 20.50 33.70 -9.96
CA LEU A 355 19.08 33.99 -10.19
C LEU A 355 18.72 35.31 -9.50
N GLN A 356 18.87 36.41 -10.23
CA GLN A 356 17.99 37.56 -10.08
C GLN A 356 16.66 37.20 -10.74
N HIS A 357 15.67 36.80 -9.96
CA HIS A 357 14.27 37.19 -10.13
C HIS A 357 13.50 36.71 -8.89
N SER A 358 13.16 37.67 -8.05
CA SER A 358 12.29 37.51 -6.88
C SER A 358 10.90 37.07 -7.32
N PHE A 359 10.55 35.82 -7.06
CA PHE A 359 9.17 35.37 -7.06
C PHE A 359 8.61 35.65 -5.65
N GLU A 360 7.86 36.74 -5.49
CA GLU A 360 7.10 37.00 -4.27
C GLU A 360 5.98 35.96 -4.19
N ALA A 361 6.09 35.03 -3.24
CA ALA A 361 5.00 34.15 -2.88
C ALA A 361 3.86 35.00 -2.26
N PRO A 362 2.57 34.73 -2.57
CA PRO A 362 1.48 35.35 -1.85
C PRO A 362 1.49 34.84 -0.41
N THR A 363 1.91 35.69 0.52
CA THR A 363 1.75 35.45 1.95
C THR A 363 0.27 35.46 2.30
N TRP A 364 -0.28 34.31 2.68
CA TRP A 364 -1.55 34.27 3.40
C TRP A 364 -1.35 34.84 4.80
N ALA A 365 -1.62 36.14 4.96
CA ALA A 365 -1.78 36.75 6.27
C ALA A 365 -3.17 36.38 6.82
N PHE A 366 -3.21 35.72 7.97
CA PHE A 366 -4.42 35.66 8.78
C PHE A 366 -4.64 37.05 9.40
N GLU A 367 -5.42 37.89 8.73
CA GLU A 367 -6.00 39.06 9.39
C GLU A 367 -7.03 38.59 10.41
N GLN A 368 -6.79 38.92 11.67
CA GLN A 368 -7.80 38.82 12.73
C GLN A 368 -8.87 39.89 12.50
N GLU A 369 -9.90 39.58 11.73
CA GLU A 369 -11.16 40.33 11.81
C GLU A 369 -12.08 39.70 12.87
N ARG A 370 -12.14 40.39 14.01
CA ARG A 370 -13.23 40.24 14.98
C ARG A 370 -14.49 40.87 14.38
N GLU A 371 -15.36 40.06 13.80
CA GLU A 371 -16.78 40.40 13.69
C GLU A 371 -17.67 39.31 14.31
N LYS A 372 -18.56 39.76 15.20
CA LYS A 372 -19.54 38.91 15.89
C LYS A 372 -20.59 38.43 14.87
N PRO A 373 -20.95 37.14 14.82
CA PRO A 373 -22.04 36.71 13.95
C PRO A 373 -23.39 37.14 14.53
N LYS A 374 -24.15 37.92 13.74
CA LYS A 374 -25.59 38.11 13.89
C LYS A 374 -26.29 36.77 13.63
N THR A 375 -27.17 36.39 14.54
CA THR A 375 -28.01 35.19 14.46
C THR A 375 -29.12 35.41 13.42
N GLU A 376 -28.98 34.87 12.22
CA GLU A 376 -30.11 34.71 11.29
C GLU A 376 -30.65 33.28 11.36
N ARG A 377 -31.91 33.16 11.80
CA ARG A 377 -32.67 31.91 11.83
C ARG A 377 -33.15 31.56 10.43
N LEU A 378 -32.45 30.65 9.75
CA LEU A 378 -32.99 29.96 8.58
C LEU A 378 -34.09 28.97 9.02
N ARG A 379 -35.35 29.31 8.73
CA ARG A 379 -36.49 28.36 8.78
C ARG A 379 -36.56 27.62 7.45
N LEU A 380 -36.32 26.31 7.48
CA LEU A 380 -36.63 25.40 6.38
C LEU A 380 -38.09 24.95 6.50
N THR A 381 -38.92 25.36 5.54
CA THR A 381 -40.31 24.92 5.40
C THR A 381 -40.34 23.66 4.55
N VAL A 382 -40.77 22.53 5.12
CA VAL A 382 -40.98 21.28 4.38
C VAL A 382 -42.37 21.33 3.75
N GLY A 383 -42.43 21.45 2.42
CA GLY A 383 -43.66 21.29 1.67
C GLY A 383 -43.98 19.80 1.50
N ARG A 384 -45.14 19.37 1.99
CA ARG A 384 -45.80 18.14 1.54
C ARG A 384 -46.65 18.50 0.33
N THR A 385 -46.44 17.81 -0.79
CA THR A 385 -47.43 17.72 -1.87
C THR A 385 -48.35 16.54 -1.57
N ASP A 386 -49.65 16.80 -1.70
CA ASP A 386 -50.76 15.84 -1.54
C ASP A 386 -50.71 14.67 -2.53
#